data_AF-A0A7V8U3W4-F1
#
_entry.id   AF-A0A7V8U3W4-F1
#
_cell.length_a   1.000
_cell.length_b   1.000
_cell.length_c   1.000
_cell.angle_alpha   90.00
_cell.angle_beta   90.00
_cell.angle_gamma   90.00
#
_symmetry.space_group_name_H-M   'P 1'
#
loop_
_entity.id
_entity.type
_entity.pdbx_description
1 polymer ?
#
loop_
_entity_poly.entity_id
_entity_poly.type
_entity_poly.pdbx_seq_one_letter_code
_entity_poly.pdbx_strand_id
1 'polypeptide(L)' 'MVLSDKPPHKQPRNAETLEHLRRRSDGGRNNRCNIALACKRCNEERGGMDWLRYTSYRGGEIWELIECAPPCAHRRGS' A
#
# COMPACT_ATOMS: atom_id res chain seq x y z
N MET A 1 29.30 -12.92 -16.65
CA MET A 1 28.27 -12.59 -15.64
C MET A 1 27.48 -13.86 -15.39
N VAL A 2 27.53 -14.43 -14.19
CA VAL A 2 26.72 -15.61 -13.86
C VAL A 2 25.32 -15.11 -13.51
N LEU A 3 24.36 -15.36 -14.38
CA LEU A 3 22.94 -15.18 -14.08
C LEU A 3 22.54 -16.34 -13.15
N SER A 4 22.30 -16.04 -11.87
CA SER A 4 21.75 -17.03 -10.94
C SER A 4 20.34 -17.39 -11.38
N ASP A 5 20.08 -18.66 -11.71
CA ASP A 5 18.75 -19.21 -12.05
C ASP A 5 17.76 -19.26 -10.87
N LYS A 6 18.15 -18.73 -9.70
CA LYS A 6 17.25 -18.66 -8.54
C LYS A 6 16.23 -17.55 -8.77
N PRO A 7 14.92 -17.86 -8.80
CA PRO A 7 13.91 -16.81 -8.84
C PRO A 7 14.09 -15.90 -7.62
N PRO A 8 13.94 -14.57 -7.79
CA PRO A 8 14.08 -13.64 -6.67
C PRO A 8 13.12 -14.06 -5.56
N HIS A 9 13.65 -14.17 -4.33
CA HIS A 9 12.84 -14.50 -3.16
C HIS A 9 11.65 -13.55 -3.10
N LYS A 10 10.43 -14.08 -3.24
CA LYS A 10 9.21 -13.28 -3.10
C LYS A 10 9.20 -12.70 -1.69
N GLN A 11 9.32 -11.38 -1.58
CA GLN A 11 9.21 -10.70 -0.29
C GLN A 11 7.83 -11.00 0.33
N PRO A 12 7.78 -11.25 1.66
CA PRO A 12 6.53 -11.53 2.34
C PRO A 12 5.61 -10.32 2.33
N ARG A 13 4.30 -10.55 2.46
CA ARG A 13 3.27 -9.48 2.39
C ARG A 13 3.43 -8.40 3.46
N ASN A 14 4.04 -8.72 4.58
CA ASN A 14 4.32 -7.80 5.69
C ASN A 14 5.72 -7.17 5.63
N ALA A 15 6.53 -7.44 4.59
CA ALA A 15 7.85 -6.82 4.45
C ALA A 15 7.76 -5.29 4.44
N GLU A 16 8.69 -4.61 5.10
CA GLU A 16 8.78 -3.16 5.11
C GLU A 16 9.25 -2.64 3.73
N THR A 17 8.55 -1.64 3.22
CA THR A 17 8.82 -0.96 1.96
C THR A 17 8.78 0.55 2.16
N LEU A 18 9.45 1.29 1.28
CA LEU A 18 9.36 2.75 1.20
C LEU A 18 8.37 3.11 0.10
N GLU A 19 7.36 3.92 0.43
CA GLU A 19 6.28 4.30 -0.47
C GLU A 19 6.11 5.82 -0.57
N HIS A 20 5.70 6.31 -1.74
CA HIS A 20 5.49 7.72 -1.98
C HIS A 20 4.11 8.17 -1.46
N LEU A 21 4.02 9.16 -0.57
CA LEU A 21 2.73 9.70 -0.10
C LEU A 21 1.87 10.21 -1.28
N ARG A 22 2.45 11.10 -2.09
CA ARG A 22 1.97 11.47 -3.42
C ARG A 22 2.71 10.65 -4.46
N ARG A 23 1.99 9.90 -5.29
CA ARG A 23 2.59 9.01 -6.30
C ARG A 23 3.44 9.79 -7.29
N ARG A 24 4.45 9.12 -7.86
CA ARG A 24 5.28 9.70 -8.92
C ARG A 24 4.46 10.08 -10.16
N SER A 25 3.46 9.28 -10.52
CA SER A 25 2.52 9.59 -11.61
C SER A 25 1.77 10.90 -11.41
N ASP A 26 1.56 11.29 -10.15
CA ASP A 26 0.80 12.48 -9.78
C ASP A 26 1.74 13.66 -9.47
N GLY A 27 3.04 13.56 -9.79
CA GLY A 27 4.04 14.60 -9.55
C GLY A 27 4.80 14.52 -8.21
N GLY A 28 4.66 13.44 -7.47
CA GLY A 28 5.43 13.19 -6.25
C GLY A 28 6.93 12.98 -6.52
N ARG A 29 7.77 13.47 -5.60
CA ARG A 29 9.24 13.39 -5.68
C ARG A 29 9.82 12.46 -4.61
N ASN A 30 11.12 12.19 -4.69
CA ASN A 30 11.86 11.35 -3.73
C ASN A 30 12.34 12.13 -2.48
N ASN A 31 11.80 13.31 -2.23
CA ASN A 31 12.10 14.07 -1.04
C ASN A 31 11.55 13.35 0.20
N ARG A 32 12.28 13.44 1.33
CA ARG A 32 11.98 12.67 2.54
C ARG A 32 10.56 12.89 3.08
N CYS A 33 9.99 14.09 2.94
CA CYS A 33 8.62 14.37 3.36
C CYS A 33 7.54 13.74 2.47
N ASN A 34 7.91 13.17 1.31
CA ASN A 34 7.00 12.42 0.45
C ASN A 34 7.21 10.90 0.55
N ILE A 35 8.04 10.42 1.47
CA ILE A 35 8.32 8.98 1.63
C ILE A 35 7.81 8.51 3.00
N ALA A 36 7.06 7.41 3.00
CA ALA A 36 6.58 6.76 4.21
C ALA A 36 6.95 5.27 4.23
N LEU A 37 7.02 4.70 5.42
CA LEU A 37 7.12 3.26 5.59
C LEU A 37 5.74 2.62 5.39
N ALA A 38 5.69 1.57 4.60
CA ALA A 38 4.49 0.79 4.30
C ALA A 38 4.84 -0.69 4.24
N CYS A 39 3.95 -1.59 4.67
CA CYS A 39 4.15 -3.00 4.36
C CYS A 39 3.89 -3.25 2.87
N LYS A 40 4.55 -4.26 2.29
CA LYS A 40 4.43 -4.63 0.88
C LYS A 40 2.97 -4.77 0.43
N ARG A 41 2.14 -5.44 1.23
CA ARG A 41 0.70 -5.59 0.98
C ARG A 41 0.01 -4.25 0.81
N CYS A 42 0.22 -3.31 1.73
CA CYS A 42 -0.42 -1.99 1.66
C CYS A 42 0.05 -1.20 0.46
N ASN A 43 1.33 -1.34 0.11
CA ASN A 43 1.89 -0.71 -1.08
C ASN A 43 1.22 -1.25 -2.36
N GLU A 44 1.10 -2.58 -2.48
CA GLU A 44 0.47 -3.24 -3.62
C GLU A 44 -1.06 -2.99 -3.70
N GLU A 45 -1.76 -2.98 -2.56
CA GLU A 45 -3.23 -2.84 -2.51
C GLU A 45 -3.72 -1.40 -2.73
N ARG A 46 -2.90 -0.39 -2.43
CA ARG A 46 -3.28 1.03 -2.54
C ARG A 46 -3.67 1.45 -3.96
N GLY A 47 -2.94 0.95 -4.95
CA GLY A 47 -3.15 1.25 -6.37
C GLY A 47 -3.27 2.74 -6.70
N GLY A 48 -4.50 3.15 -7.05
CA GLY A 48 -4.86 4.48 -7.53
C GLY A 48 -4.88 5.60 -6.50
N MET A 49 -5.07 5.25 -5.23
CA MET A 49 -5.45 6.21 -4.19
C MET A 49 -4.26 7.04 -3.72
N ASP A 50 -4.50 8.27 -3.24
CA ASP A 50 -3.52 8.97 -2.43
C ASP A 50 -3.34 8.26 -1.08
N TRP A 51 -2.21 8.48 -0.41
CA TRP A 51 -1.88 7.75 0.81
C TRP A 51 -2.90 7.99 1.92
N LEU A 52 -3.35 9.24 2.11
CA LEU A 52 -4.28 9.62 3.17
C LEU A 52 -5.64 8.94 2.96
N ARG A 53 -6.19 9.00 1.74
CA ARG A 53 -7.45 8.32 1.39
C ARG A 53 -7.36 6.82 1.57
N TYR A 54 -6.22 6.20 1.18
CA TYR A 54 -6.02 4.77 1.35
C TYR A 54 -5.99 4.37 2.84
N THR A 55 -5.26 5.12 3.68
CA THR A 55 -5.19 4.82 5.12
C THR A 55 -6.53 5.03 5.80
N SER A 56 -7.27 6.07 5.45
CA SER A 56 -8.61 6.33 5.98
C SER A 56 -9.61 5.26 5.56
N TYR A 57 -9.56 4.79 4.32
CA TYR A 57 -10.35 3.63 3.87
C TYR A 57 -10.00 2.36 4.65
N ARG A 58 -8.71 2.03 4.79
CA ARG A 58 -8.27 0.84 5.54
C ARG A 58 -8.57 0.93 7.03
N GLY A 59 -8.58 2.14 7.58
CA GLY A 59 -8.94 2.45 8.96
C GLY A 59 -10.44 2.47 9.24
N GLY A 60 -11.28 2.42 8.19
CA GLY A 60 -12.74 2.48 8.34
C GLY A 60 -13.30 3.88 8.55
N GLU A 61 -12.53 4.92 8.27
CA GLU A 61 -12.91 6.33 8.47
C GLU A 61 -13.81 6.88 7.35
N ILE A 62 -13.79 6.24 6.17
CA ILE A 62 -14.56 6.67 4.99
C ILE A 62 -15.61 5.61 4.65
N TRP A 63 -16.80 5.75 5.24
CA TRP A 63 -17.93 4.81 5.07
C TRP A 63 -18.39 4.67 3.61
N GLU A 64 -18.41 5.76 2.85
CA GLU A 64 -18.86 5.79 1.44
C GLU A 64 -18.05 4.86 0.51
N LEU A 65 -16.75 4.63 0.82
CA LEU A 65 -15.92 3.69 0.06
C LEU A 65 -16.04 2.24 0.55
N ILE A 66 -16.49 2.02 1.78
CA ILE A 66 -16.59 0.69 2.38
C ILE A 66 -17.77 -0.08 1.78
N GLU A 67 -18.89 0.59 1.53
CA GLU A 67 -20.10 -0.05 0.97
C GLU A 67 -19.93 -0.53 -0.49
N CYS A 68 -19.05 0.11 -1.26
CA CYS A 68 -18.76 -0.27 -2.65
C CYS A 68 -17.61 -1.29 -2.80
N ALA A 69 -16.87 -1.59 -1.72
CA ALA A 69 -15.75 -2.52 -1.78
C ALA A 69 -16.21 -3.96 -1.52
N PRO A 70 -15.70 -4.98 -2.25
CA PRO A 70 -15.94 -6.36 -1.89
C PRO A 70 -15.47 -6.59 -0.44
N PRO A 71 -16.17 -7.40 0.36
CA PRO A 71 -15.97 -7.49 1.80
C PRO A 71 -14.58 -8.05 2.12
N CYS A 72 -13.56 -7.19 2.17
CA CYS A 72 -12.25 -7.54 2.69
C CYS A 72 -12.32 -7.47 4.22
N ALA A 73 -12.85 -8.55 4.81
CA ALA A 73 -12.68 -8.94 6.20
C ALA A 73 -12.83 -7.81 7.23
N HIS A 74 -14.04 -7.25 7.36
CA HIS A 74 -14.47 -6.69 8.64
C HIS A 74 -14.67 -7.84 9.63
N ARG A 75 -13.56 -8.35 10.19
CA ARG A 75 -13.63 -9.16 11.40
C ARG A 75 -13.93 -8.18 12.54
N ARG A 76 -15.21 -7.90 12.75
CA ARG A 76 -15.68 -7.28 14.00
C ARG A 76 -15.17 -8.16 15.14
N GLY A 77 -14.30 -7.61 15.97
CA GLY A 77 -13.93 -8.24 17.24
C GLY A 77 -15.20 -8.41 18.07
N SER A 78 -15.31 -9.59 18.68
CA SER A 78 -16.36 -9.97 19.62
C SER A 78 -16.41 -9.07 20.84
#